data_AF-A0A149VU55-F1
#
_entry.id   AF-A0A149VU55-F1
#
_cell.length_a   1.000
_cell.length_b   1.000
_cell.length_c   1.000
_cell.angle_alpha   90.00
_cell.angle_beta   90.00
_cell.angle_gamma   90.00
#
_symmetry.space_group_name_H-M   'P 1'
#
loop_
_entity.id
_entity.type
_entity.pdbx_description
1 polymer ?
#
loop_
_entity_poly.entity_id
_entity_poly.type
_entity_poly.pdbx_seq_one_letter_code
_entity_poly.pdbx_strand_id
1 'polypeptide(L)'
;MDIFSPHLLIIEDDVVWQKSIYTTFTNIGWHVSSSYDLQSSKKILKTEKIDLCLIDVELNNNCGSHILNFITQQYPNLYIIVLSEKDSDQDRIYGLEMGARDYLSKSITLNELVLRLNRCVTSIKRTKEFLFEYDKIVFGEFIYNQKNHELCFKQEHIHLTDNENQVLYYFLTSHLGKLRREFISEDILKKQWQPQDRGVDMLISHLRQKLRQHSKQITIKPLRGVGYQLVLT
;
A
#
# COMPACT_ATOMS: atom_id res chain seq x y z
N MET A 1 -23.65 4.01 10.21
CA MET A 1 -22.53 3.82 9.27
C MET A 1 -22.19 2.35 9.33
N ASP A 2 -22.47 1.60 8.27
CA ASP A 2 -22.11 0.18 8.23
C ASP A 2 -20.59 0.06 8.33
N ILE A 3 -20.13 -0.68 9.33
CA ILE A 3 -18.71 -0.91 9.55
C ILE A 3 -18.25 -1.88 8.45
N PHE A 4 -17.49 -1.33 7.49
CA PHE A 4 -16.53 -2.03 6.62
C PHE A 4 -15.93 -3.30 7.22
N SER A 5 -16.57 -4.48 7.12
CA SER A 5 -15.97 -5.78 7.45
C SER A 5 -15.47 -6.47 6.17
N PRO A 6 -14.16 -6.50 5.91
CA PRO A 6 -13.61 -7.12 4.70
C PRO A 6 -13.81 -8.64 4.72
N HIS A 7 -14.02 -9.22 3.55
CA HIS A 7 -14.13 -10.67 3.39
C HIS A 7 -12.86 -11.28 2.82
N LEU A 8 -12.12 -12.02 3.64
CA LEU A 8 -10.94 -12.79 3.26
C LEU A 8 -11.29 -14.25 2.95
N LEU A 9 -10.89 -14.73 1.78
CA LEU A 9 -10.84 -16.15 1.45
C LEU A 9 -9.42 -16.67 1.67
N ILE A 10 -9.28 -17.75 2.44
CA ILE A 10 -8.01 -18.46 2.64
C ILE A 10 -8.08 -19.79 1.88
N ILE A 11 -7.11 -20.04 1.00
CA ILE A 11 -6.94 -21.31 0.28
C ILE A 11 -5.62 -21.92 0.73
N GLU A 12 -5.69 -22.85 1.67
CA GLU A 12 -4.56 -23.42 2.41
C GLU A 12 -4.97 -24.79 2.92
N ASP A 13 -4.12 -25.81 2.77
CA ASP A 13 -4.40 -27.18 3.20
C ASP A 13 -3.74 -27.52 4.55
N ASP A 14 -2.76 -26.75 5.01
CA ASP A 14 -2.32 -26.78 6.40
C ASP A 14 -3.41 -26.23 7.33
N VAL A 15 -4.08 -27.16 8.01
CA VAL A 15 -5.18 -26.87 8.95
C VAL A 15 -4.72 -25.98 10.12
N VAL A 16 -3.48 -26.12 10.59
CA VAL A 16 -2.94 -25.34 11.71
C VAL A 16 -2.72 -23.90 11.27
N TRP A 17 -2.09 -23.71 10.11
CA TRP A 17 -1.85 -22.40 9.53
C TRP A 17 -3.16 -21.68 9.18
N GLN A 18 -4.05 -22.37 8.47
CA GLN A 18 -5.36 -21.85 8.10
C GLN A 18 -6.16 -21.41 9.33
N LYS A 19 -6.21 -22.24 10.38
CA LYS A 19 -6.92 -21.92 11.63
C LYS A 19 -6.31 -20.73 12.36
N SER A 20 -4.99 -20.58 12.32
CA SER A 20 -4.28 -19.46 12.93
C SER A 20 -4.62 -18.14 12.22
N ILE A 21 -4.61 -18.13 10.89
CA ILE A 21 -5.04 -16.96 10.09
C ILE A 21 -6.53 -16.68 10.35
N TYR A 22 -7.39 -17.70 10.26
CA TYR A 22 -8.83 -17.56 10.50
C TYR A 22 -9.12 -16.89 11.84
N THR A 23 -8.53 -17.41 12.92
CA THR A 23 -8.73 -16.88 14.29
C THR A 23 -8.21 -15.45 14.41
N THR A 24 -7.05 -15.15 13.81
CA THR A 24 -6.44 -13.82 13.87
C THR A 24 -7.32 -12.77 13.17
N PHE A 25 -7.79 -13.05 11.96
CA PHE A 25 -8.55 -12.09 11.16
C PHE A 25 -9.99 -11.93 11.63
N THR A 26 -10.63 -13.01 12.11
CA THR A 26 -11.95 -12.91 12.74
C THR A 26 -11.91 -12.08 14.03
N ASN A 27 -10.88 -12.23 14.86
CA ASN A 27 -10.70 -11.43 16.08
C ASN A 27 -10.55 -9.92 15.83
N ILE A 28 -10.03 -9.52 14.67
CA ILE A 28 -9.95 -8.11 14.26
C ILE A 28 -11.17 -7.64 13.46
N GLY A 29 -12.25 -8.43 13.44
CA GLY A 29 -13.56 -8.06 12.89
C GLY A 29 -13.73 -8.29 11.38
N TRP A 30 -12.91 -9.14 10.76
CA TRP A 30 -13.07 -9.52 9.35
C TRP A 30 -13.98 -10.73 9.21
N HIS A 31 -14.69 -10.81 8.08
CA HIS A 31 -15.34 -12.03 7.65
C HIS A 31 -14.31 -12.92 6.96
N VAL A 32 -14.25 -14.20 7.32
CA VAL A 32 -13.23 -15.12 6.81
C VAL A 32 -13.89 -16.42 6.34
N SER A 33 -13.61 -16.80 5.09
CA SER A 33 -13.97 -18.09 4.51
C SER A 33 -12.70 -18.89 4.23
N SER A 34 -12.79 -20.21 4.34
CA SER A 34 -11.66 -21.12 4.19
C SER A 34 -11.96 -22.22 3.18
N SER A 35 -10.94 -22.61 2.42
CA SER A 35 -11.00 -23.61 1.35
C SER A 35 -9.71 -24.42 1.34
N TYR A 36 -9.82 -25.68 0.94
CA TYR A 36 -8.69 -26.61 0.86
C TYR A 36 -8.36 -27.01 -0.58
N ASP A 37 -9.29 -26.79 -1.52
CA ASP A 37 -9.12 -27.20 -2.91
C ASP A 37 -9.82 -26.26 -3.92
N LEU A 38 -9.70 -26.60 -5.21
CA LEU A 38 -10.30 -25.85 -6.32
C LEU A 38 -11.83 -25.88 -6.30
N GLN A 39 -12.45 -26.99 -5.89
CA GLN A 39 -13.90 -27.15 -5.91
C GLN A 39 -14.56 -26.35 -4.79
N SER A 40 -14.01 -26.43 -3.57
CA SER A 40 -14.49 -25.63 -2.44
C SER A 40 -14.27 -24.13 -2.69
N SER A 41 -13.14 -23.72 -3.26
CA SER A 41 -12.87 -22.30 -3.57
C SER A 41 -13.82 -21.79 -4.66
N LYS A 42 -14.08 -22.57 -5.71
CA LYS A 42 -15.09 -22.25 -6.74
C LYS A 42 -16.49 -22.06 -6.15
N LYS A 43 -16.88 -22.91 -5.20
CA LYS A 43 -18.20 -22.81 -4.55
C LYS A 43 -18.32 -21.48 -3.80
N ILE A 44 -17.33 -21.15 -2.97
CA ILE A 44 -17.30 -19.91 -2.18
C ILE A 44 -17.29 -18.68 -3.09
N LEU A 45 -16.41 -18.63 -4.10
CA LEU A 45 -16.30 -17.49 -5.02
C LEU A 45 -17.58 -17.22 -5.83
N LYS A 46 -18.43 -18.24 -6.03
CA LYS A 46 -19.73 -18.10 -6.70
C LYS A 46 -20.83 -17.58 -5.79
N THR A 47 -20.77 -17.89 -4.49
CA THR A 47 -21.84 -17.59 -3.53
C THR A 47 -21.57 -16.36 -2.67
N GLU A 48 -20.29 -16.00 -2.50
CA GLU A 48 -19.84 -14.96 -1.59
C GLU A 48 -19.04 -13.88 -2.32
N LYS A 49 -19.17 -12.63 -1.86
CA LYS A 49 -18.41 -11.50 -2.39
C LYS A 49 -17.09 -11.38 -1.63
N ILE A 50 -16.05 -11.96 -2.19
CA ILE A 50 -14.70 -11.93 -1.58
C ILE A 50 -13.98 -10.61 -1.93
N ASP A 51 -13.31 -10.02 -0.96
CA ASP A 51 -12.47 -8.83 -1.14
C ASP A 51 -11.00 -9.20 -1.36
N LEU A 52 -10.50 -10.20 -0.62
CA LEU A 52 -9.13 -10.70 -0.72
C LEU A 52 -9.10 -12.22 -0.76
N CYS A 53 -8.18 -12.75 -1.56
CA CYS A 53 -7.82 -14.15 -1.56
C CYS A 53 -6.37 -14.29 -1.11
N LEU A 54 -6.14 -15.08 -0.08
CA LEU A 54 -4.82 -15.53 0.33
C LEU A 54 -4.70 -16.99 -0.11
N ILE A 55 -3.79 -17.29 -1.03
CA ILE A 55 -3.65 -18.60 -1.64
C ILE A 55 -2.25 -19.15 -1.41
N ASP A 56 -2.17 -20.37 -0.90
CA ASP A 56 -0.95 -21.15 -0.96
C ASP A 56 -0.72 -21.69 -2.38
N VAL A 57 0.44 -21.43 -2.96
CA VAL A 57 0.80 -21.99 -4.28
C VAL A 57 1.29 -23.44 -4.19
N GLU A 58 1.70 -23.88 -3.00
CA GLU A 58 2.25 -25.22 -2.75
C GLU A 58 1.22 -26.23 -2.23
N LEU A 59 -0.08 -25.90 -2.34
CA LEU A 59 -1.18 -26.81 -2.04
C LEU A 59 -0.93 -28.21 -2.61
N ASN A 60 -1.25 -29.22 -1.80
CA ASN A 60 -1.10 -30.62 -2.19
C ASN A 60 -1.71 -30.91 -3.57
N ASN A 61 -1.03 -31.76 -4.33
CA ASN A 61 -1.31 -32.05 -5.76
C ASN A 61 -0.98 -30.91 -6.74
N ASN A 62 -0.11 -29.95 -6.38
CA ASN A 62 0.32 -28.83 -7.24
C ASN A 62 -0.85 -28.01 -7.82
N CYS A 63 -1.97 -27.96 -7.10
CA CYS A 63 -3.18 -27.32 -7.59
C CYS A 63 -3.19 -25.80 -7.34
N GLY A 64 -2.31 -25.28 -6.50
CA GLY A 64 -2.27 -23.85 -6.14
C GLY A 64 -2.09 -22.92 -7.33
N SER A 65 -1.17 -23.24 -8.25
CA SER A 65 -0.98 -22.47 -9.49
C SER A 65 -2.18 -22.55 -10.44
N HIS A 66 -2.84 -23.72 -10.53
CA HIS A 66 -4.08 -23.88 -11.31
C HIS A 66 -5.24 -23.08 -10.72
N ILE A 67 -5.37 -23.06 -9.38
CA ILE A 67 -6.37 -22.25 -8.68
C ILE A 67 -6.05 -20.77 -8.88
N LEU A 68 -4.79 -20.35 -8.73
CA LEU A 68 -4.36 -18.97 -8.97
C LEU A 68 -4.75 -18.51 -10.38
N ASN A 69 -4.39 -19.28 -11.41
CA ASN A 69 -4.73 -18.98 -12.81
C ASN A 69 -6.25 -18.94 -13.04
N PHE A 70 -7.00 -19.86 -12.45
CA PHE A 70 -8.46 -19.84 -12.54
C PHE A 70 -9.05 -18.56 -11.93
N ILE A 71 -8.59 -18.18 -10.73
CA ILE A 71 -9.11 -17.02 -10.01
C ILE A 71 -8.73 -15.72 -10.74
N THR A 72 -7.48 -15.58 -11.21
CA THR A 72 -7.04 -14.35 -11.90
C THR A 72 -7.78 -14.14 -13.22
N GLN A 73 -8.14 -15.21 -13.93
CA GLN A 73 -8.93 -15.12 -15.17
C GLN A 73 -10.42 -14.83 -14.91
N GLN A 74 -11.04 -15.48 -13.93
CA GLN A 74 -12.49 -15.37 -13.70
C GLN A 74 -12.87 -14.20 -12.79
N TYR A 75 -11.96 -13.77 -11.92
CA TYR A 75 -12.17 -12.70 -10.93
C TYR A 75 -11.01 -11.69 -10.98
N PRO A 76 -10.82 -10.97 -12.11
CA PRO A 76 -9.65 -10.10 -12.33
C PRO A 76 -9.56 -8.92 -11.35
N ASN A 77 -10.65 -8.60 -10.65
CA ASN A 77 -10.70 -7.53 -9.64
C ASN A 77 -10.44 -8.04 -8.21
N LEU A 78 -10.34 -9.36 -8.00
CA LEU A 78 -10.08 -9.92 -6.69
C LEU A 78 -8.62 -9.66 -6.30
N TYR A 79 -8.38 -9.18 -5.08
CA TYR A 79 -7.03 -8.95 -4.60
C TYR A 79 -6.42 -10.26 -4.13
N ILE A 80 -5.54 -10.83 -4.95
CA ILE A 80 -4.94 -12.14 -4.67
C ILE A 80 -3.52 -11.96 -4.14
N ILE A 81 -3.24 -12.59 -3.01
CA ILE A 81 -1.91 -12.64 -2.38
C ILE A 81 -1.48 -14.10 -2.32
N VAL A 82 -0.28 -14.37 -2.81
CA VAL A 82 0.33 -15.70 -2.76
C VAL A 82 1.09 -15.88 -1.44
N LEU A 83 0.91 -17.05 -0.81
CA LEU A 83 1.75 -17.60 0.24
C LEU A 83 2.57 -18.77 -0.32
N SER A 84 3.81 -18.90 0.14
CA SER A 84 4.73 -19.97 -0.30
C SER A 84 5.81 -20.24 0.74
N GLU A 85 6.30 -21.47 0.89
CA GLU A 85 7.52 -21.72 1.67
C GLU A 85 8.78 -21.21 0.95
N LYS A 86 8.71 -21.06 -0.38
CA LYS A 86 9.80 -20.50 -1.19
C LYS A 86 9.85 -18.99 -1.09
N ASP A 87 11.06 -18.46 -1.03
CA ASP A 87 11.36 -17.02 -0.96
C ASP A 87 12.41 -16.61 -2.00
N SER A 88 12.45 -17.30 -3.15
CA SER A 88 13.35 -16.93 -4.25
C SER A 88 12.75 -15.79 -5.07
N ASP A 89 13.62 -14.90 -5.59
CA ASP A 89 13.19 -13.84 -6.50
C ASP A 89 12.47 -14.38 -7.74
N GLN A 90 12.85 -15.57 -8.20
CA GLN A 90 12.24 -16.22 -9.36
C GLN A 90 10.79 -16.65 -9.08
N ASP A 91 10.54 -17.26 -7.93
CA ASP A 91 9.18 -17.67 -7.54
C ASP A 91 8.28 -16.45 -7.29
N ARG A 92 8.84 -15.39 -6.70
CA ARG A 92 8.17 -14.11 -6.50
C ARG A 92 7.77 -13.47 -7.83
N ILE A 93 8.69 -13.38 -8.78
CA ILE A 93 8.42 -12.84 -10.13
C ILE A 93 7.32 -13.65 -10.81
N TYR A 94 7.45 -14.99 -10.80
CA TYR A 94 6.48 -15.88 -11.40
C TYR A 94 5.06 -15.69 -10.82
N GLY A 95 4.93 -15.63 -9.49
CA GLY A 95 3.63 -15.40 -8.84
C GLY A 95 2.98 -14.07 -9.24
N LEU A 96 3.77 -13.01 -9.37
CA LEU A 96 3.28 -11.69 -9.81
C LEU A 96 2.89 -11.70 -11.29
N GLU A 97 3.66 -12.36 -12.16
CA GLU A 97 3.34 -12.53 -13.58
C GLU A 97 2.03 -13.30 -13.80
N MET A 98 1.69 -14.24 -12.90
CA MET A 98 0.41 -14.96 -12.93
C MET A 98 -0.80 -14.10 -12.55
N GLY A 99 -0.59 -12.85 -12.13
CA GLY A 99 -1.63 -11.90 -11.76
C GLY A 99 -1.89 -11.79 -10.26
N ALA A 100 -1.04 -12.39 -9.41
CA ALA A 100 -1.06 -12.09 -7.99
C ALA A 100 -0.60 -10.65 -7.75
N ARG A 101 -1.16 -10.00 -6.74
CA ARG A 101 -0.83 -8.60 -6.42
C ARG A 101 0.29 -8.48 -5.40
N ASP A 102 0.50 -9.50 -4.58
CA ASP A 102 1.66 -9.64 -3.71
C ASP A 102 2.02 -11.12 -3.54
N TYR A 103 3.26 -11.36 -3.12
CA TYR A 103 3.82 -12.68 -2.87
C TYR A 103 4.57 -12.63 -1.54
N LEU A 104 4.21 -13.51 -0.62
CA LEU A 104 4.70 -13.55 0.75
C LEU A 104 5.25 -14.94 1.09
N SER A 105 6.42 -14.98 1.72
CA SER A 105 6.93 -16.21 2.32
C SER A 105 6.10 -16.59 3.55
N LYS A 106 5.79 -17.88 3.75
CA LYS A 106 5.14 -18.43 4.95
C LYS A 106 5.98 -18.24 6.21
N SER A 107 7.25 -17.85 6.10
CA SER A 107 8.06 -17.38 7.24
C SER A 107 7.56 -16.07 7.87
N ILE A 108 6.54 -15.43 7.28
CA ILE A 108 5.89 -14.23 7.80
C ILE A 108 5.20 -14.47 9.15
N THR A 109 5.30 -13.49 10.05
CA THR A 109 4.53 -13.52 11.31
C THR A 109 3.07 -13.13 11.07
N LEU A 110 2.14 -13.66 11.87
CA LEU A 110 0.71 -13.28 11.78
C LEU A 110 0.49 -11.76 11.94
N ASN A 111 1.29 -11.10 12.78
CA ASN A 111 1.22 -9.64 12.95
C ASN A 111 1.61 -8.89 11.66
N GLU A 112 2.66 -9.34 10.97
CA GLU A 112 3.06 -8.75 9.70
C GLU A 112 2.01 -9.04 8.61
N LEU A 113 1.46 -10.26 8.58
CA LEU A 113 0.38 -10.63 7.68
C LEU A 113 -0.85 -9.72 7.86
N VAL A 114 -1.24 -9.45 9.11
CA VAL A 114 -2.31 -8.49 9.45
C VAL A 114 -1.99 -7.09 8.93
N LEU A 115 -0.76 -6.59 9.13
CA LEU A 115 -0.38 -5.27 8.64
C LEU A 115 -0.43 -5.17 7.11
N ARG A 116 0.02 -6.21 6.40
CA ARG A 116 -0.02 -6.28 4.94
C ARG A 116 -1.45 -6.35 4.41
N LEU A 117 -2.26 -7.29 4.90
CA LEU A 117 -3.64 -7.43 4.45
C LEU A 117 -4.50 -6.21 4.81
N ASN A 118 -4.27 -5.55 5.94
CA ASN A 118 -4.92 -4.27 6.26
C ASN A 118 -4.56 -3.17 5.25
N ARG A 119 -3.30 -3.10 4.79
CA ARG A 119 -2.91 -2.18 3.71
C ARG A 119 -3.59 -2.55 2.39
N CYS A 120 -3.73 -3.84 2.09
CA CYS A 120 -4.44 -4.33 0.90
C CYS A 120 -5.93 -4.00 0.96
N VAL A 121 -6.61 -4.20 2.10
CA VAL A 121 -8.00 -3.78 2.32
C VAL A 121 -8.16 -2.27 2.24
N THR A 122 -7.24 -1.51 2.81
CA THR A 122 -7.28 -0.04 2.69
C THR A 122 -7.15 0.37 1.22
N SER A 123 -6.38 -0.37 0.43
CA SER A 123 -6.36 -0.25 -1.03
C SER A 123 -7.69 -0.68 -1.67
N ILE A 124 -8.33 -1.78 -1.25
CA ILE A 124 -9.61 -2.29 -1.82
C ILE A 124 -10.83 -1.43 -1.45
N LYS A 125 -10.88 -0.89 -0.23
CA LYS A 125 -11.84 0.13 0.20
C LYS A 125 -11.75 1.36 -0.70
N ARG A 126 -10.53 1.74 -1.10
CA ARG A 126 -10.28 2.78 -2.11
C ARG A 126 -10.67 2.37 -3.53
N THR A 127 -11.08 1.13 -3.80
CA THR A 127 -11.59 0.67 -5.11
C THR A 127 -13.11 0.57 -5.17
N LYS A 128 -13.81 0.31 -4.05
CA LYS A 128 -15.28 0.08 -4.03
C LYS A 128 -16.12 1.32 -3.73
N GLU A 129 -15.56 2.34 -3.06
CA GLU A 129 -16.20 3.66 -2.95
C GLU A 129 -15.61 4.69 -3.93
N PHE A 130 -14.56 4.31 -4.66
CA PHE A 130 -13.69 5.22 -5.39
C PHE A 130 -13.18 4.55 -6.69
N LEU A 131 -13.98 4.60 -7.76
CA LEU A 131 -13.49 4.40 -9.13
C LEU A 131 -12.61 5.57 -9.63
N PHE A 132 -12.17 6.45 -8.72
CA PHE A 132 -11.21 7.52 -8.92
C PHE A 132 -10.26 7.50 -7.71
N GLU A 133 -8.98 7.85 -7.83
CA GLU A 133 -8.06 8.18 -6.70
C GLU A 133 -7.10 7.11 -6.13
N TYR A 134 -6.62 6.16 -6.94
CA TYR A 134 -5.39 5.41 -6.60
C TYR A 134 -4.11 6.24 -6.60
N ASP A 135 -4.22 7.47 -7.06
CA ASP A 135 -3.11 8.38 -7.12
C ASP A 135 -3.11 9.33 -5.92
N LYS A 136 -4.12 9.35 -5.05
CA LYS A 136 -4.23 10.42 -4.05
C LYS A 136 -3.70 10.05 -2.67
N ILE A 137 -2.59 10.64 -2.21
CA ILE A 137 -2.06 10.51 -0.85
C ILE A 137 -2.74 11.53 0.08
N VAL A 138 -3.39 11.06 1.14
CA VAL A 138 -4.06 11.93 2.12
C VAL A 138 -3.15 12.16 3.33
N PHE A 139 -2.99 13.41 3.75
CA PHE A 139 -2.24 13.79 4.95
C PHE A 139 -2.89 15.00 5.63
N GLY A 140 -3.39 14.82 6.86
CA GLY A 140 -4.31 15.78 7.47
C GLY A 140 -5.56 15.98 6.61
N GLU A 141 -5.90 17.23 6.31
CA GLU A 141 -7.00 17.60 5.40
C GLU A 141 -6.53 17.83 3.95
N PHE A 142 -5.27 17.51 3.64
CA PHE A 142 -4.74 17.57 2.28
C PHE A 142 -4.92 16.25 1.55
N ILE A 143 -5.10 16.37 0.24
CA ILE A 143 -5.18 15.27 -0.70
C ILE A 143 -4.19 15.56 -1.84
N TYR A 144 -3.18 14.72 -2.02
CA TYR A 144 -2.14 14.87 -3.03
C TYR A 144 -2.26 13.81 -4.12
N ASN A 145 -2.63 14.19 -5.33
CA ASN A 145 -2.72 13.30 -6.48
C ASN A 145 -1.35 13.12 -7.17
N GLN A 146 -0.82 11.92 -7.10
CA GLN A 146 0.45 11.44 -7.62
C GLN A 146 0.47 11.36 -9.16
N LYS A 147 -0.66 11.14 -9.84
CA LYS A 147 -0.69 10.98 -11.30
C LYS A 147 -0.53 12.30 -12.02
N ASN A 148 -1.17 13.34 -11.51
CA ASN A 148 -1.16 14.68 -12.09
C ASN A 148 -0.40 15.70 -11.24
N HIS A 149 0.23 15.26 -10.14
CA HIS A 149 0.97 16.11 -9.21
C HIS A 149 0.15 17.30 -8.68
N GLU A 150 -1.11 17.04 -8.32
CA GLU A 150 -2.02 18.06 -7.79
C GLU A 150 -2.15 17.94 -6.27
N LEU A 151 -1.97 19.06 -5.57
CA LEU A 151 -2.29 19.15 -4.15
C LEU A 151 -3.64 19.85 -3.98
N CYS A 152 -4.53 19.26 -3.18
CA CYS A 152 -5.78 19.86 -2.77
C CYS A 152 -5.84 19.97 -1.25
N PHE A 153 -6.44 21.05 -0.73
CA PHE A 153 -6.87 21.14 0.66
C PHE A 153 -8.39 21.30 0.67
N LYS A 154 -9.10 20.31 1.21
CA LYS A 154 -10.57 20.20 1.07
C LYS A 154 -10.98 20.23 -0.41
N GLN A 155 -11.55 21.34 -0.89
CA GLN A 155 -11.99 21.54 -2.27
C GLN A 155 -11.14 22.56 -3.03
N GLU A 156 -10.09 23.10 -2.41
CA GLU A 156 -9.21 24.12 -3.02
C GLU A 156 -7.96 23.48 -3.60
N HIS A 157 -7.66 23.78 -4.88
CA HIS A 157 -6.44 23.35 -5.54
C HIS A 157 -5.27 24.28 -5.18
N ILE A 158 -4.15 23.68 -4.77
CA ILE A 158 -2.93 24.38 -4.38
C ILE A 158 -1.88 24.15 -5.46
N HIS A 159 -1.49 25.23 -6.14
CA HIS A 159 -0.49 25.16 -7.19
C HIS A 159 0.92 25.00 -6.61
N LEU A 160 1.59 23.91 -6.99
CA LEU A 160 2.99 23.62 -6.68
C LEU A 160 3.81 23.69 -7.97
N THR A 161 5.03 24.20 -7.87
CA THR A 161 6.04 24.08 -8.93
C THR A 161 6.54 22.63 -9.00
N ASP A 162 7.17 22.23 -10.11
CA ASP A 162 7.67 20.86 -10.29
C ASP A 162 8.59 20.40 -9.16
N ASN A 163 9.52 21.27 -8.73
CA ASN A 163 10.44 20.96 -7.63
C ASN A 163 9.71 20.84 -6.28
N GLU A 164 8.71 21.69 -6.01
CA GLU A 164 7.91 21.59 -4.79
C GLU A 164 7.07 20.30 -4.78
N ASN A 165 6.52 19.94 -5.95
CA ASN A 165 5.78 18.70 -6.16
C ASN A 165 6.64 17.47 -5.91
N GLN A 166 7.84 17.41 -6.49
CA GLN A 166 8.78 16.31 -6.26
C GLN A 166 9.18 16.20 -4.80
N VAL A 167 9.51 17.31 -4.14
CA VAL A 167 9.83 17.31 -2.70
C VAL A 167 8.66 16.79 -1.87
N LEU A 168 7.43 17.26 -2.13
CA LEU A 168 6.25 16.81 -1.41
C LEU A 168 6.00 15.31 -1.62
N TYR A 169 6.08 14.84 -2.87
CA TYR A 169 5.96 13.42 -3.20
C TYR A 169 6.97 12.57 -2.42
N TYR A 170 8.24 12.97 -2.39
CA TYR A 170 9.27 12.25 -1.65
C TYR A 170 9.07 12.32 -0.15
N PHE A 171 8.56 13.42 0.41
CA PHE A 171 8.15 13.45 1.82
C PHE A 171 7.04 12.44 2.10
N LEU A 172 6.03 12.37 1.24
CA LEU A 172 4.88 11.49 1.44
C LEU A 172 5.19 10.00 1.27
N THR A 173 6.22 9.67 0.49
CA THR A 173 6.64 8.28 0.21
C THR A 173 7.84 7.82 1.03
N SER A 174 8.59 8.73 1.66
CA SER A 174 9.75 8.42 2.50
C SER A 174 9.37 7.91 3.89
N HIS A 175 10.24 7.07 4.47
CA HIS A 175 10.06 6.57 5.83
C HIS A 175 10.04 7.73 6.84
N LEU A 176 8.93 7.86 7.60
CA LEU A 176 8.68 8.92 8.59
C LEU A 176 8.70 10.34 8.02
N GLY A 177 8.55 10.50 6.71
CA GLY A 177 8.53 11.80 6.04
C GLY A 177 9.86 12.56 6.10
N LYS A 178 10.99 11.85 6.05
CA LYS A 178 12.34 12.43 6.20
C LYS A 178 13.08 12.47 4.88
N LEU A 179 13.68 13.62 4.56
CA LEU A 179 14.54 13.80 3.39
C LEU A 179 15.87 14.42 3.77
N ARG A 180 16.95 13.92 3.15
CA ARG A 180 18.31 14.43 3.29
C ARG A 180 18.52 15.67 2.43
N ARG A 181 19.38 16.62 2.86
CA ARG A 181 19.66 17.84 2.05
C ARG A 181 20.34 17.49 0.74
N GLU A 182 21.25 16.52 0.79
CA GLU A 182 22.02 16.00 -0.33
C GLU A 182 21.08 15.47 -1.41
N PHE A 183 20.11 14.64 -1.01
CA PHE A 183 19.06 14.11 -1.90
C PHE A 183 18.23 15.22 -2.55
N ILE A 184 17.76 16.21 -1.78
CA ILE A 184 16.97 17.31 -2.35
C ILE A 184 17.81 18.12 -3.37
N SER A 185 19.10 18.31 -3.11
CA SER A 185 19.99 19.04 -4.02
C SER A 185 20.25 18.25 -5.32
N GLU A 186 20.67 16.99 -5.19
CA GLU A 186 21.18 16.21 -6.32
C GLU A 186 20.04 15.59 -7.14
N ASP A 187 19.04 15.02 -6.49
CA ASP A 187 17.98 14.27 -7.16
C ASP A 187 16.82 15.15 -7.63
N ILE A 188 16.54 16.26 -6.93
CA ILE A 188 15.42 17.15 -7.26
C ILE A 188 15.93 18.41 -7.97
N LEU A 189 16.84 19.16 -7.36
CA LEU A 189 17.36 20.40 -7.96
C LEU A 189 18.36 20.15 -9.10
N LYS A 190 18.83 18.91 -9.29
CA LYS A 190 19.86 18.52 -10.26
C LYS A 190 21.13 19.38 -10.14
N LYS A 191 21.50 19.71 -8.90
CA LYS A 191 22.69 20.50 -8.56
C LYS A 191 23.57 19.75 -7.58
N GLN A 192 24.88 19.81 -7.81
CA GLN A 192 25.87 19.24 -6.89
C GLN A 192 25.67 19.83 -5.50
N TRP A 193 25.55 18.97 -4.49
CA TRP A 193 25.33 19.43 -3.13
C TRP A 193 26.54 20.21 -2.62
N GLN A 194 26.28 21.43 -2.14
CA GLN A 194 27.25 22.24 -1.44
C GLN A 194 26.64 22.76 -0.12
N PRO A 195 27.38 22.72 1.01
CA PRO A 195 26.88 23.19 2.30
C PRO A 195 26.37 24.64 2.31
N GLN A 196 26.85 25.45 1.37
CA GLN A 196 26.54 26.88 1.23
C GLN A 196 25.30 27.15 0.36
N ASP A 197 24.83 26.15 -0.38
CA ASP A 197 23.69 26.30 -1.30
C ASP A 197 22.39 26.45 -0.50
N ARG A 198 21.74 27.60 -0.68
CA ARG A 198 20.46 27.92 -0.05
C ARG A 198 19.25 27.49 -0.88
N GLY A 199 19.46 26.90 -2.07
CA GLY A 199 18.38 26.46 -2.96
C GLY A 199 17.44 25.47 -2.29
N VAL A 200 17.98 24.51 -1.54
CA VAL A 200 17.19 23.56 -0.74
C VAL A 200 16.34 24.28 0.30
N ASP A 201 16.93 25.25 1.03
CA ASP A 201 16.23 25.97 2.10
C ASP A 201 15.11 26.86 1.54
N MET A 202 15.36 27.51 0.40
CA MET A 202 14.37 28.33 -0.28
C MET A 202 13.20 27.48 -0.78
N LEU A 203 13.47 26.33 -1.41
CA LEU A 203 12.46 25.38 -1.87
C LEU A 203 11.60 24.86 -0.71
N ILE A 204 12.23 24.43 0.38
CA ILE A 204 11.52 23.96 1.58
C ILE A 204 10.71 25.08 2.22
N SER A 205 11.23 26.30 2.25
CA SER A 205 10.52 27.45 2.82
C SER A 205 9.25 27.77 2.01
N HIS A 206 9.32 27.77 0.68
CA HIS A 206 8.17 28.01 -0.18
C HIS A 206 7.09 26.92 -0.02
N LEU A 207 7.48 25.65 -0.11
CA LEU A 207 6.55 24.54 0.10
C LEU A 207 5.89 24.61 1.48
N ARG A 208 6.68 24.86 2.53
CA ARG A 208 6.18 25.00 3.91
C ARG A 208 5.20 26.16 4.04
N GLN A 209 5.44 27.28 3.38
CA GLN A 209 4.53 28.44 3.41
C GLN A 209 3.18 28.08 2.79
N LYS A 210 3.17 27.43 1.63
CA LYS A 210 1.93 26.98 0.95
C LYS A 210 1.10 26.01 1.79
N LEU A 211 1.77 25.05 2.45
CA LEU A 211 1.10 24.13 3.37
C LEU A 211 0.54 24.86 4.60
N ARG A 212 1.31 25.76 5.20
CA ARG A 212 0.90 26.50 6.41
C ARG A 212 -0.25 27.48 6.19
N GLN A 213 -0.41 28.00 4.98
CA GLN A 213 -1.54 28.87 4.64
C GLN A 213 -2.88 28.16 4.82
N HIS A 214 -2.92 26.83 4.66
CA HIS A 214 -4.15 26.04 4.70
C HIS A 214 -4.30 25.24 6.00
N SER A 215 -3.19 24.74 6.56
CA SER A 215 -3.22 24.00 7.84
C SER A 215 -2.06 24.35 8.75
N LYS A 216 -2.38 24.66 10.01
CA LYS A 216 -1.39 24.85 11.09
C LYS A 216 -0.87 23.52 11.66
N GLN A 217 -1.59 22.42 11.41
CA GLN A 217 -1.26 21.08 11.92
C GLN A 217 -0.17 20.40 11.08
N ILE A 218 0.14 20.91 9.88
CA ILE A 218 1.15 20.31 9.01
C ILE A 218 2.32 21.28 8.84
N THR A 219 3.54 20.79 9.04
CA THR A 219 4.72 21.62 8.81
C THR A 219 5.95 20.81 8.46
N ILE A 220 6.94 21.48 7.86
CA ILE A 220 8.25 20.91 7.57
C ILE A 220 9.23 21.45 8.61
N LYS A 221 9.80 20.54 9.42
CA LYS A 221 10.78 20.85 10.46
C LYS A 221 12.20 20.51 10.01
N PRO A 222 13.20 21.32 10.37
CA PRO A 222 14.60 20.95 10.16
C PRO A 222 15.01 19.80 11.08
N LEU A 223 15.75 18.84 10.54
CA LEU A 223 16.48 17.80 11.25
C LEU A 223 17.96 18.18 11.26
N ARG A 224 18.48 18.59 12.43
CA ARG A 224 19.87 19.07 12.58
C ARG A 224 20.86 18.02 12.03
N GLY A 225 21.73 18.46 11.11
CA GLY A 225 22.76 17.62 10.50
C GLY A 225 22.26 16.56 9.52
N VAL A 226 20.97 16.51 9.20
CA VAL A 226 20.39 15.46 8.34
C VAL A 226 19.59 16.06 7.18
N GLY A 227 18.65 16.97 7.47
CA GLY A 227 17.78 17.53 6.44
C GLY A 227 16.45 18.00 6.99
N TYR A 228 15.36 17.44 6.48
CA TYR A 228 14.02 17.94 6.74
C TYR A 228 13.04 16.80 7.01
N GLN A 229 12.00 17.10 7.80
CA GLN A 229 10.92 16.18 8.08
C GLN A 229 9.57 16.85 7.92
N LEU A 230 8.68 16.23 7.16
CA LEU A 230 7.25 16.57 7.15
C LEU A 230 6.60 15.96 8.40
N VAL A 231 5.96 16.78 9.21
CA VAL A 231 5.29 16.35 10.45
C VAL A 231 3.85 16.81 10.48
N LEU A 232 3.00 15.96 11.05
CA LEU A 232 1.64 16.27 11.47
C LEU A 232 1.66 16.46 12.98
N THR A 233 1.09 17.57 13.45
CA THR A 233 0.99 17.99 14.86
C THR A 233 -0.45 18.07 15.30
#